data_AF-A0A5A7ZFH7-F1
#
_entry.id   AF-A0A5A7ZFH7-F1
#
_cell.length_a   1.000
_cell.length_b   1.000
_cell.length_c   1.000
_cell.angle_alpha   90.00
_cell.angle_beta   90.00
_cell.angle_gamma   90.00
#
_symmetry.space_group_name_H-M   'P 1'
#
loop_
_entity.id
_entity.type
_entity.pdbx_description
1 polymer ?
#
loop_
_entity_poly.entity_id
_entity_poly.type
_entity_poly.pdbx_seq_one_letter_code
_entity_poly.pdbx_strand_id
1 'polypeptide(L)'
;MHVRVRLDGANPRRWHISLLNRLSSMPGIEAVSVEVASGPEDWPVQADLLFRLEALIFRLAPNGSLPVPQTDLAAWTHPAAPDLVLDLCGDAIAPDPVWRVAYDGGLGETGLLASLLAGRVPRLDLLEGDAVVASGRLGADYRGSIALSFEDALARTITIVLAALRDRLAGRAGAAMPAARATPPARPARILASRPARLVARSLVGRLYRLCYHAPHWRTGWRFLRGPDLIDLGRHPEGGWQVLPDDGRRFYADPFPLAVAGTTHVFVEEFPHATGKAIISAVRFGPDGPEGPPIPVLEEPYHLSYPFVFAQAGAIWMVPESSAAGTVDLYRATRYPGGWVKEATLLSGVVASDATLLEQDGRWWMFATVRDAPPGAPPGSGCHHDALHLWSAPDFRGPYTPHPANPVLVDPSVARPAGRIVARDGALIRPVQDCAHGYGRALSLARIDRLDPDGFAQTVLSRIEPGPAWPGSALHTLNAGGGIECIDGSGRASRLKARFAA
;
A
#
# COMPACT_ATOMS: atom_id res chain seq x y z
N MET A 1 7.81 28.62 10.85
CA MET A 1 8.90 27.69 11.23
C MET A 1 9.88 27.54 10.08
N HIS A 2 11.18 27.65 10.36
CA HIS A 2 12.28 27.42 9.44
C HIS A 2 12.89 26.03 9.64
N VAL A 3 12.89 25.21 8.58
CA VAL A 3 13.51 23.87 8.58
C VAL A 3 14.80 23.87 7.77
N ARG A 4 15.90 23.44 8.38
CA ARG A 4 17.17 23.20 7.68
C ARG A 4 17.34 21.72 7.38
N VAL A 5 17.47 21.36 6.11
CA VAL A 5 17.78 20.00 5.67
C VAL A 5 19.29 19.85 5.53
N ARG A 6 19.90 19.01 6.35
CA ARG A 6 21.32 18.66 6.23
C ARG A 6 21.46 17.37 5.42
N LEU A 7 22.25 17.43 4.35
CA LEU A 7 22.43 16.31 3.41
C LEU A 7 23.89 16.21 2.92
N ASP A 8 24.25 15.04 2.39
CA ASP A 8 25.58 14.79 1.82
C ASP A 8 25.76 15.55 0.49
N GLY A 9 26.66 16.53 0.51
CA GLY A 9 27.00 17.32 -0.67
C GLY A 9 27.66 16.54 -1.78
N ALA A 10 28.36 15.46 -1.47
CA ALA A 10 29.04 14.67 -2.49
C ALA A 10 28.03 14.00 -3.43
N ASN A 11 26.82 13.69 -2.95
CA ASN A 11 25.83 12.89 -3.66
C ASN A 11 24.39 13.40 -3.49
N PRO A 12 24.07 14.66 -3.82
CA PRO A 12 22.67 15.09 -3.79
C PRO A 12 21.89 14.33 -4.86
N ARG A 13 20.66 13.91 -4.51
CA ARG A 13 19.77 13.13 -5.37
C ARG A 13 18.44 13.86 -5.58
N ARG A 14 17.70 13.46 -6.61
CA ARG A 14 16.40 14.05 -6.96
C ARG A 14 15.38 14.00 -5.83
N TRP A 15 15.40 12.98 -4.97
CA TRP A 15 14.48 12.89 -3.84
C TRP A 15 14.74 13.99 -2.79
N HIS A 16 15.98 14.47 -2.63
CA HIS A 16 16.26 15.63 -1.79
C HIS A 16 15.53 16.88 -2.31
N ILE A 17 15.57 17.11 -3.62
CA ILE A 17 14.84 18.22 -4.25
C ILE A 17 13.32 18.06 -4.06
N SER A 18 12.80 16.83 -4.19
CA SER A 18 11.40 16.52 -3.91
C SER A 18 11.01 16.81 -2.46
N LEU A 19 11.86 16.43 -1.50
CA LEU A 19 11.68 16.74 -0.09
C LEU A 19 11.64 18.27 0.14
N LEU A 20 12.61 19.01 -0.38
CA LEU A 20 12.69 20.47 -0.24
C LEU A 20 11.46 21.17 -0.80
N ASN A 21 11.03 20.81 -2.01
CA ASN A 21 9.82 21.35 -2.64
C ASN A 21 8.54 21.05 -1.84
N ARG A 22 8.43 19.86 -1.25
CA ARG A 22 7.26 19.51 -0.44
C ARG A 22 7.27 20.19 0.93
N LEU A 23 8.45 20.35 1.54
CA LEU A 23 8.62 21.14 2.77
C LEU A 23 8.25 22.61 2.53
N SER A 24 8.72 23.21 1.44
CA SER A 24 8.46 24.63 1.15
C SER A 24 7.00 24.94 0.82
N SER A 25 6.25 23.94 0.35
CA SER A 25 4.82 24.06 0.04
C SER A 25 3.92 23.76 1.24
N MET A 26 4.50 23.39 2.38
CA MET A 26 3.76 22.95 3.56
C MET A 26 3.29 24.16 4.40
N PRO A 27 1.99 24.25 4.74
CA PRO A 27 1.49 25.29 5.64
C PRO A 27 2.22 25.30 6.99
N GLY A 28 2.65 26.48 7.44
CA GLY A 28 3.40 26.68 8.70
C GLY A 28 4.93 26.60 8.54
N ILE A 29 5.43 26.14 7.39
CA ILE A 29 6.84 26.23 7.02
C ILE A 29 7.04 27.56 6.28
N GLU A 30 7.82 28.45 6.87
CA GLU A 30 8.06 29.81 6.34
C GLU A 30 9.36 29.90 5.55
N ALA A 31 10.31 29.01 5.86
CA ALA A 31 11.59 28.93 5.19
C ALA A 31 12.10 27.49 5.20
N VAL A 32 12.80 27.10 4.12
CA VAL A 32 13.54 25.86 4.02
C VAL A 32 14.96 26.19 3.57
N SER A 33 15.95 25.65 4.27
CA SER A 33 17.36 25.83 3.91
C SER A 33 18.09 24.51 3.79
N VAL A 34 19.18 24.50 3.03
CA VAL A 34 20.07 23.33 2.90
C VAL A 34 21.40 23.62 3.56
N GLU A 35 21.85 22.67 4.36
CA GLU A 35 23.24 22.58 4.80
C GLU A 35 23.90 21.39 4.11
N VAL A 36 24.95 21.69 3.35
CA VAL A 36 25.76 20.67 2.70
C VAL A 36 26.87 20.24 3.66
N ALA A 37 26.93 18.95 3.97
CA ALA A 37 27.98 18.36 4.78
C ALA A 37 28.57 17.11 4.10
N SER A 38 29.68 16.60 4.62
CA SER A 38 30.13 15.24 4.33
C SER A 38 29.47 14.30 5.34
N GLY A 39 28.80 13.25 4.85
CA GLY A 39 28.22 12.23 5.73
C GLY A 39 29.29 11.40 6.45
N PRO A 40 28.94 10.71 7.55
CA PRO A 40 29.86 9.89 8.32
C PRO A 40 30.23 8.57 7.63
N GLU A 41 29.37 8.09 6.72
CA GLU A 41 29.59 6.89 5.91
C GLU A 41 29.51 7.22 4.41
N ASP A 42 30.50 6.76 3.65
CA ASP A 42 30.49 6.89 2.19
C ASP A 42 29.39 6.03 1.56
N TRP A 43 28.64 6.62 0.63
CA TRP A 43 27.74 5.86 -0.23
C TRP A 43 28.51 4.78 -1.01
N PRO A 44 28.11 3.50 -0.95
CA PRO A 44 28.85 2.45 -1.64
C PRO A 44 28.75 2.60 -3.17
N VAL A 45 29.88 2.81 -3.85
CA VAL A 45 29.95 2.93 -5.33
C VAL A 45 29.27 1.73 -6.04
N GLN A 46 29.32 0.55 -5.44
CA GLN A 46 28.67 -0.66 -5.99
C GLN A 46 27.14 -0.57 -5.97
N ALA A 47 26.54 0.28 -5.13
CA ALA A 47 25.11 0.52 -5.10
C ALA A 47 24.63 1.26 -6.35
N ASP A 48 25.37 2.27 -6.82
CA ASP A 48 25.02 2.97 -8.06
C ASP A 48 25.13 2.04 -9.27
N LEU A 49 26.13 1.16 -9.30
CA LEU A 49 26.24 0.13 -10.34
C LEU A 49 25.04 -0.82 -10.30
N LEU A 50 24.63 -1.27 -9.11
CA LEU A 50 23.45 -2.10 -8.93
C LEU A 50 22.19 -1.40 -9.48
N PHE A 51 21.97 -0.14 -9.10
CA PHE A 51 20.80 0.62 -9.56
C PHE A 51 20.81 0.82 -11.07
N ARG A 52 21.95 1.13 -11.68
CA ARG A 52 22.08 1.23 -13.15
C ARG A 52 21.80 -0.10 -13.84
N LEU A 53 22.30 -1.22 -13.30
CA LEU A 53 22.04 -2.55 -13.85
C LEU A 53 20.56 -2.93 -13.74
N GLU A 54 19.92 -2.68 -12.59
CA GLU A 54 18.48 -2.91 -12.42
C GLU A 54 17.66 -2.00 -13.33
N ALA A 55 18.02 -0.73 -13.48
CA ALA A 55 17.37 0.19 -14.41
C ALA A 55 17.44 -0.31 -15.86
N LEU A 56 18.57 -0.87 -16.30
CA LEU A 56 18.70 -1.50 -17.61
C LEU A 56 17.86 -2.79 -17.74
N ILE A 57 17.88 -3.66 -16.72
CA ILE A 57 17.17 -4.94 -16.73
C ILE A 57 15.65 -4.74 -16.76
N PHE A 58 15.15 -3.81 -15.94
CA PHE A 58 13.73 -3.53 -15.77
C PHE A 58 13.25 -2.37 -16.67
N ARG A 59 14.15 -1.76 -17.47
CA ARG A 59 13.87 -0.61 -18.35
C ARG A 59 13.23 0.55 -17.60
N LEU A 60 13.80 0.87 -16.44
CA LEU A 60 13.29 1.91 -15.54
C LEU A 60 13.64 3.28 -16.08
N ALA A 61 12.70 4.21 -15.95
CA ALA A 61 12.95 5.62 -16.19
C ALA A 61 13.78 6.21 -15.03
N PRO A 62 14.56 7.26 -15.29
CA PRO A 62 15.13 8.15 -14.28
C PRO A 62 14.15 8.53 -13.15
N ASN A 63 14.51 8.25 -11.89
CA ASN A 63 13.68 8.48 -10.69
C ASN A 63 14.48 9.14 -9.54
N GLY A 64 14.03 9.01 -8.28
CA GLY A 64 14.44 9.83 -7.14
C GLY A 64 15.88 9.63 -6.65
N SER A 65 16.47 8.44 -6.81
CA SER A 65 17.85 8.13 -6.41
C SER A 65 18.91 8.64 -7.38
N LEU A 66 18.50 9.22 -8.52
CA LEU A 66 19.45 9.79 -9.46
C LEU A 66 20.18 10.99 -8.87
N PRO A 67 21.51 11.08 -9.06
CA PRO A 67 22.28 12.26 -8.69
C PRO A 67 21.78 13.52 -9.40
N VAL A 68 21.88 14.66 -8.72
CA VAL A 68 21.64 16.00 -9.27
C VAL A 68 22.89 16.87 -9.08
N PRO A 69 23.09 17.92 -9.88
CA PRO A 69 24.15 18.89 -9.63
C PRO A 69 23.96 19.60 -8.29
N GLN A 70 25.04 19.89 -7.57
CA GLN A 70 24.98 20.70 -6.34
C GLN A 70 24.39 22.10 -6.59
N THR A 71 24.52 22.63 -7.81
CA THR A 71 23.92 23.92 -8.20
C THR A 71 22.41 23.95 -8.04
N ASP A 72 21.74 22.80 -8.09
CA ASP A 72 20.29 22.70 -7.89
C ASP A 72 19.90 22.96 -6.42
N LEU A 73 20.87 22.88 -5.49
CA LEU A 73 20.69 23.23 -4.09
C LEU A 73 20.90 24.72 -3.81
N ALA A 74 21.48 25.49 -4.74
CA ALA A 74 21.85 26.89 -4.52
C ALA A 74 20.64 27.77 -4.17
N ALA A 75 19.46 27.45 -4.72
CA ALA A 75 18.20 28.13 -4.43
C ALA A 75 17.73 27.99 -2.97
N TRP A 76 18.31 27.06 -2.21
CA TRP A 76 17.94 26.75 -0.83
C TRP A 76 18.99 27.22 0.18
N THR A 77 19.89 28.11 -0.23
CA THR A 77 20.89 28.68 0.68
C THR A 77 20.30 29.84 1.46
N HIS A 78 20.05 29.63 2.76
CA HIS A 78 19.54 30.65 3.67
C HIS A 78 20.39 30.74 4.95
N PRO A 79 20.92 31.93 5.29
CA PRO A 79 21.83 32.10 6.43
C PRO A 79 21.14 32.17 7.80
N ALA A 80 19.81 32.25 7.86
CA ALA A 80 19.06 32.36 9.12
C ALA A 80 19.23 31.12 10.01
N ALA A 81 19.11 31.27 11.33
CA ALA A 81 19.08 30.11 12.24
C ALA A 81 17.81 29.27 12.00
N PRO A 82 17.88 27.93 12.04
CA PRO A 82 16.73 27.06 11.88
C PRO A 82 15.98 26.84 13.20
N ASP A 83 14.67 26.62 13.13
CA ASP A 83 13.89 26.14 14.28
C ASP A 83 14.02 24.61 14.45
N LEU A 84 14.40 23.91 13.38
CA LEU A 84 14.58 22.47 13.32
C LEU A 84 15.61 22.10 12.25
N VAL A 85 16.54 21.20 12.58
CA VAL A 85 17.44 20.56 11.62
C VAL A 85 16.93 19.15 11.30
N LEU A 86 16.59 18.90 10.04
CA LEU A 86 16.36 17.55 9.51
C LEU A 86 17.68 17.01 8.96
N ASP A 87 18.33 16.16 9.74
CA ASP A 87 19.63 15.58 9.42
C ASP A 87 19.47 14.22 8.70
N LEU A 88 19.78 14.23 7.40
CA LEU A 88 19.74 13.04 6.56
C LEU A 88 21.08 12.26 6.59
N CYS A 89 22.15 12.86 7.10
CA CYS A 89 23.47 12.22 7.25
C CYS A 89 23.58 11.45 8.58
N GLY A 90 22.94 11.95 9.65
CA GLY A 90 22.76 11.28 10.93
C GLY A 90 23.78 11.61 12.04
N ASP A 91 24.77 12.46 11.75
CA ASP A 91 25.85 12.86 12.64
C ASP A 91 25.79 14.34 13.08
N ALA A 92 24.70 15.05 12.80
CA ALA A 92 24.58 16.45 13.18
C ALA A 92 24.61 16.64 14.70
N ILE A 93 25.43 17.60 15.12
CA ILE A 93 25.43 18.16 16.47
C ILE A 93 25.06 19.64 16.32
N ALA A 94 23.82 19.98 16.66
CA ALA A 94 23.32 21.35 16.60
C ALA A 94 22.77 21.77 17.98
N PRO A 95 22.82 23.08 18.32
CA PRO A 95 22.12 23.60 19.49
C PRO A 95 20.60 23.55 19.32
N ASP A 96 20.14 23.54 18.06
CA ASP A 96 18.73 23.46 17.68
C ASP A 96 18.20 22.03 17.76
N PRO A 97 16.87 21.82 17.83
CA PRO A 97 16.28 20.50 17.72
C PRO A 97 16.73 19.79 16.43
N VAL A 98 17.19 18.55 16.54
CA VAL A 98 17.67 17.74 15.40
C VAL A 98 16.79 16.51 15.24
N TRP A 99 16.24 16.34 14.05
CA TRP A 99 15.57 15.12 13.61
C TRP A 99 16.49 14.31 12.71
N ARG A 100 16.80 13.08 13.12
CA ARG A 100 17.61 12.13 12.35
C ARG A 100 16.72 11.05 11.74
N VAL A 101 17.02 10.67 10.50
CA VAL A 101 16.32 9.57 9.82
C VAL A 101 17.12 8.28 9.98
N ALA A 102 16.51 7.27 10.59
CA ALA A 102 17.09 5.93 10.74
C ALA A 102 16.20 4.86 10.11
N TYR A 103 16.82 3.83 9.52
CA TYR A 103 16.17 2.65 8.97
C TYR A 103 16.73 1.39 9.64
N ASP A 104 15.90 0.67 10.38
CA ASP A 104 16.30 -0.44 11.25
C ASP A 104 17.50 -0.11 12.16
N GLY A 105 17.59 1.15 12.60
CA GLY A 105 18.69 1.70 13.41
C GLY A 105 19.94 2.15 12.64
N GLY A 106 20.01 1.94 11.32
CA GLY A 106 21.06 2.50 10.47
C GLY A 106 20.67 3.90 9.96
N LEU A 107 21.59 4.86 10.02
CA LEU A 107 21.28 6.26 9.66
C LEU A 107 21.29 6.49 8.14
N GLY A 108 20.43 7.41 7.70
CA GLY A 108 20.40 7.91 6.32
C GLY A 108 20.16 6.85 5.25
N GLU A 109 20.49 7.19 4.01
CA GLU A 109 20.30 6.34 2.82
C GLU A 109 21.07 5.01 2.91
N THR A 110 22.24 4.99 3.55
CA THR A 110 23.05 3.78 3.72
C THR A 110 22.34 2.76 4.63
N GLY A 111 21.67 3.23 5.69
CA GLY A 111 20.81 2.39 6.53
C GLY A 111 19.66 1.75 5.76
N LEU A 112 18.98 2.54 4.92
CA LEU A 112 17.90 2.06 4.06
C LEU A 112 18.40 0.97 3.09
N LEU A 113 19.51 1.24 2.39
CA LEU A 113 20.12 0.28 1.48
C LEU A 113 20.51 -1.01 2.21
N ALA A 114 21.11 -0.92 3.40
CA ALA A 114 21.49 -2.09 4.18
C ALA A 114 20.26 -2.94 4.58
N SER A 115 19.16 -2.30 4.96
CA SER A 115 17.88 -2.96 5.26
C SER A 115 17.33 -3.74 4.06
N LEU A 116 17.26 -3.09 2.91
CA LEU A 116 16.76 -3.71 1.67
C LEU A 116 17.68 -4.85 1.19
N LEU A 117 19.00 -4.67 1.27
CA LEU A 117 19.96 -5.72 0.92
C LEU A 117 19.85 -6.94 1.84
N ALA A 118 19.45 -6.75 3.10
CA ALA A 118 19.13 -7.83 4.03
C ALA A 118 17.77 -8.50 3.76
N GLY A 119 17.00 -8.02 2.78
CA GLY A 119 15.69 -8.56 2.43
C GLY A 119 14.58 -8.22 3.44
N ARG A 120 14.79 -7.18 4.25
CA ARG A 120 13.83 -6.72 5.26
C ARG A 120 12.79 -5.78 4.65
N VAL A 121 11.74 -5.52 5.43
CA VAL A 121 10.82 -4.39 5.23
C VAL A 121 11.39 -3.26 6.09
N PRO A 122 11.95 -2.19 5.51
CA PRO A 122 12.62 -1.16 6.29
C PRO A 122 11.64 -0.54 7.29
N ARG A 123 12.01 -0.50 8.57
CA ARG A 123 11.36 0.34 9.55
C ARG A 123 12.08 1.68 9.59
N LEU A 124 11.41 2.75 9.23
CA LEU A 124 11.88 4.11 9.45
C LEU A 124 11.52 4.54 10.88
N ASP A 125 12.50 5.08 11.60
CA ASP A 125 12.31 5.85 12.83
C ASP A 125 12.88 7.26 12.61
N LEU A 126 12.07 8.28 12.87
CA LEU A 126 12.48 9.69 12.92
C LEU A 126 12.81 10.02 14.37
N LEU A 127 14.04 10.46 14.65
CA LEU A 127 14.59 10.54 16.00
C LEU A 127 14.90 11.98 16.41
N GLU A 128 14.44 12.40 17.59
CA GLU A 128 14.87 13.63 18.27
C GLU A 128 15.61 13.24 19.55
N GLY A 129 16.94 13.34 19.53
CA GLY A 129 17.77 12.65 20.53
C GLY A 129 17.56 11.14 20.46
N ASP A 130 17.21 10.51 21.58
CA ASP A 130 16.90 9.07 21.67
C ASP A 130 15.40 8.76 21.53
N ALA A 131 14.55 9.79 21.41
CA ALA A 131 13.11 9.63 21.30
C ALA A 131 12.69 9.45 19.83
N VAL A 132 11.76 8.52 19.57
CA VAL A 132 11.11 8.37 18.27
C VAL A 132 9.96 9.35 18.18
N VAL A 133 10.03 10.30 17.25
CA VAL A 133 8.95 11.27 16.98
C VAL A 133 7.91 10.74 16.00
N ALA A 134 8.33 9.87 15.07
CA ALA A 134 7.45 9.19 14.12
C ALA A 134 8.10 7.89 13.63
N SER A 135 7.29 6.91 13.25
CA SER A 135 7.77 5.62 12.77
C SER A 135 6.83 5.03 11.71
N GLY A 136 7.38 4.18 10.85
CA GLY A 136 6.60 3.42 9.88
C GLY A 136 7.42 2.32 9.23
N ARG A 137 6.75 1.27 8.76
CA ARG A 137 7.36 0.21 7.93
C ARG A 137 7.07 0.50 6.47
N LEU A 138 8.12 0.58 5.66
CA LEU A 138 8.04 1.06 4.28
C LEU A 138 7.81 -0.12 3.33
N GLY A 139 6.69 -0.07 2.60
CA GLY A 139 6.34 -1.07 1.60
C GLY A 139 7.09 -0.85 0.28
N ALA A 140 6.97 -1.81 -0.63
CA ALA A 140 7.52 -1.72 -1.97
C ALA A 140 6.69 -2.57 -2.91
N ASP A 141 6.25 -2.00 -4.03
CA ASP A 141 5.42 -2.71 -5.00
C ASP A 141 6.24 -3.76 -5.78
N TYR A 142 7.55 -3.53 -5.94
CA TYR A 142 8.44 -4.36 -6.75
C TYR A 142 9.67 -4.86 -5.97
N ARG A 143 9.45 -5.73 -4.99
CA ARG A 143 10.53 -6.34 -4.17
C ARG A 143 11.59 -7.13 -4.93
N GLY A 144 11.35 -7.44 -6.20
CA GLY A 144 12.35 -8.05 -7.08
C GLY A 144 13.49 -7.10 -7.47
N SER A 145 13.33 -5.79 -7.24
CA SER A 145 14.30 -4.73 -7.54
C SER A 145 14.61 -3.96 -6.27
N ILE A 146 15.90 -3.91 -5.89
CA ILE A 146 16.36 -3.07 -4.78
C ILE A 146 16.20 -1.59 -5.15
N ALA A 147 16.48 -1.22 -6.40
CA ALA A 147 16.33 0.15 -6.88
C ALA A 147 14.89 0.65 -6.72
N LEU A 148 13.89 -0.09 -7.21
CA LEU A 148 12.49 0.30 -7.06
C LEU A 148 12.04 0.34 -5.59
N SER A 149 12.48 -0.63 -4.79
CA SER A 149 12.14 -0.67 -3.37
C SER A 149 12.76 0.50 -2.59
N PHE A 150 13.98 0.91 -2.97
CA PHE A 150 14.65 2.08 -2.40
C PHE A 150 13.88 3.37 -2.72
N GLU A 151 13.37 3.49 -3.93
CA GLU A 151 12.62 4.65 -4.40
C GLU A 151 11.25 4.78 -3.73
N ASP A 152 10.51 3.67 -3.63
CA ASP A 152 9.23 3.62 -2.92
C ASP A 152 9.43 4.01 -1.44
N ALA A 153 10.51 3.51 -0.82
CA ALA A 153 10.86 3.86 0.55
C ALA A 153 11.20 5.35 0.71
N LEU A 154 11.99 5.96 -0.19
CA LEU A 154 12.30 7.39 -0.14
C LEU A 154 11.06 8.28 -0.31
N ALA A 155 10.15 7.90 -1.21
CA ALA A 155 8.89 8.60 -1.38
C ALA A 155 8.07 8.61 -0.08
N ARG A 156 8.02 7.45 0.61
CA ARG A 156 7.31 7.29 1.88
C ARG A 156 8.02 7.97 3.06
N THR A 157 9.35 8.00 3.07
CA THR A 157 10.15 8.76 4.05
C THR A 157 9.74 10.22 4.08
N ILE A 158 9.63 10.86 2.92
CA ILE A 158 9.17 12.24 2.83
C ILE A 158 7.76 12.39 3.43
N THR A 159 6.86 11.46 3.15
CA THR A 159 5.49 11.49 3.69
C THR A 159 5.46 11.38 5.21
N ILE A 160 6.27 10.51 5.81
CA ILE A 160 6.39 10.41 7.27
C ILE A 160 6.98 11.70 7.87
N VAL A 161 8.01 12.26 7.25
CA VAL A 161 8.61 13.54 7.69
C VAL A 161 7.57 14.67 7.67
N LEU A 162 6.81 14.81 6.58
CA LEU A 162 5.77 15.84 6.47
C LEU A 162 4.64 15.63 7.47
N ALA A 163 4.23 14.37 7.71
CA ALA A 163 3.22 14.06 8.72
C ALA A 163 3.70 14.46 10.14
N ALA A 164 4.93 14.08 10.49
CA ALA A 164 5.54 14.43 11.77
C ALA A 164 5.67 15.95 11.97
N LEU A 165 6.10 16.68 10.93
CA LEU A 165 6.16 18.15 10.96
C LEU A 165 4.79 18.77 11.18
N ARG A 166 3.75 18.23 10.54
CA ARG A 166 2.37 18.73 10.67
C ARG A 166 1.88 18.56 12.09
N ASP A 167 2.19 17.42 12.70
CA ASP A 167 1.83 17.15 14.09
C ASP A 167 2.60 18.06 15.06
N ARG A 168 3.90 18.28 14.83
CA ARG A 168 4.70 19.24 15.60
C ARG A 168 4.12 20.66 15.52
N LEU A 169 3.81 21.15 14.32
CA LEU A 169 3.22 22.48 14.10
C LEU A 169 1.84 22.62 14.76
N ALA A 170 1.08 21.52 14.83
CA ALA A 170 -0.21 21.49 15.52
C ALA A 170 -0.10 21.25 17.04
N GLY A 171 1.11 21.11 17.59
CA GLY A 171 1.32 20.79 19.01
C GLY A 171 0.84 19.39 19.42
N ARG A 172 0.64 18.48 18.46
CA ARG A 172 0.30 17.08 18.74
C ARG A 172 1.57 16.31 19.08
N ALA A 173 1.67 15.81 20.31
CA ALA A 173 2.73 14.90 20.69
C ALA A 173 2.47 13.51 20.09
N GLY A 174 3.43 12.99 19.33
CA GLY A 174 3.43 11.59 18.93
C GLY A 174 3.49 10.69 20.17
N ALA A 175 2.82 9.54 20.14
CA ALA A 175 2.99 8.54 21.18
C ALA A 175 4.48 8.11 21.21
N ALA A 176 5.16 8.31 22.33
CA ALA A 176 6.56 7.94 22.49
C ALA A 176 6.69 6.43 22.30
N MET A 177 7.27 6.01 21.17
CA MET A 177 7.63 4.63 20.93
C MET A 177 9.11 4.42 21.25
N PRO A 178 9.50 3.31 21.90
CA PRO A 178 10.90 2.98 22.03
C PRO A 178 11.53 2.79 20.65
N ALA A 179 12.70 3.39 20.43
CA ALA A 179 13.48 3.20 19.22
C ALA A 179 13.77 1.71 19.01
N ALA A 180 13.72 1.25 17.76
CA ALA A 180 14.14 -0.10 17.45
C ALA A 180 15.60 -0.31 17.90
N ARG A 181 15.89 -1.42 18.58
CA ARG A 181 17.29 -1.78 18.88
C ARG A 181 18.06 -1.85 17.56
N ALA A 182 19.09 -1.01 17.44
CA ALA A 182 19.98 -1.03 16.29
C ALA A 182 20.52 -2.45 16.10
N THR A 183 20.13 -3.09 15.00
CA THR A 183 20.79 -4.33 14.61
C THR A 183 22.06 -3.91 13.87
N PRO A 184 23.26 -4.44 14.18
CA PRO A 184 24.48 -3.98 13.54
C PRO A 184 24.31 -4.03 12.02
N PRO A 185 24.51 -2.90 11.30
CA PRO A 185 24.28 -2.88 9.87
C PRO A 185 25.20 -3.90 9.22
N ALA A 186 24.63 -4.77 8.40
CA ALA A 186 25.44 -5.62 7.54
C ALA A 186 26.12 -4.70 6.51
N ARG A 187 27.46 -4.67 6.48
CA ARG A 187 28.21 -3.76 5.59
C ARG A 187 27.78 -3.95 4.12
N PRO A 188 27.18 -2.94 3.47
CA PRO A 188 26.63 -3.05 2.11
C PRO A 188 27.64 -3.63 1.11
N ALA A 189 28.91 -3.20 1.22
CA ALA A 189 30.01 -3.65 0.37
C ALA A 189 30.24 -5.17 0.39
N ARG A 190 30.08 -5.84 1.55
CA ARG A 190 30.26 -7.31 1.66
C ARG A 190 29.10 -8.07 1.00
N ILE A 191 27.89 -7.51 1.01
CA ILE A 191 26.70 -8.15 0.43
C ILE A 191 26.66 -7.97 -1.11
N LEU A 192 27.09 -6.80 -1.61
CA LEU A 192 27.08 -6.45 -3.03
C LEU A 192 28.03 -7.32 -3.88
N ALA A 193 29.14 -7.82 -3.30
CA ALA A 193 30.14 -8.63 -4.00
C ALA A 193 29.63 -9.97 -4.60
N SER A 194 28.48 -10.49 -4.13
CA SER A 194 27.93 -11.79 -4.57
C SER A 194 26.68 -11.69 -5.47
N ARG A 195 26.16 -10.47 -5.72
CA ARG A 195 24.85 -10.26 -6.36
C ARG A 195 24.80 -10.05 -7.88
N PRO A 196 25.80 -9.51 -8.60
CA PRO A 196 25.66 -9.28 -10.05
C PRO A 196 25.36 -10.58 -10.83
N ALA A 197 26.00 -11.70 -10.46
CA ALA A 197 25.72 -13.01 -11.06
C ALA A 197 24.30 -13.53 -10.76
N ARG A 198 23.77 -13.26 -9.56
CA ARG A 198 22.41 -13.69 -9.16
C ARG A 198 21.31 -12.84 -9.82
N LEU A 199 21.57 -11.58 -10.15
CA LEU A 199 20.62 -10.69 -10.83
C LEU A 199 20.42 -11.08 -12.30
N VAL A 200 21.51 -11.40 -13.00
CA VAL A 200 21.43 -11.95 -14.37
C VAL A 200 20.66 -13.26 -14.36
N ALA A 201 20.98 -14.18 -13.44
CA ALA A 201 20.23 -15.43 -13.30
C ALA A 201 18.74 -15.22 -12.99
N ARG A 202 18.39 -14.30 -12.07
CA ARG A 202 16.97 -14.00 -11.74
C ARG A 202 16.23 -13.31 -12.88
N SER A 203 16.87 -12.43 -13.64
CA SER A 203 16.25 -11.77 -14.80
C SER A 203 16.02 -12.76 -15.96
N LEU A 204 16.94 -13.70 -16.17
CA LEU A 204 16.78 -14.81 -17.11
C LEU A 204 15.65 -15.75 -16.65
N VAL A 205 15.63 -16.14 -15.38
CA VAL A 205 14.54 -16.93 -14.78
C VAL A 205 13.21 -16.20 -14.87
N GLY A 206 13.16 -14.89 -14.63
CA GLY A 206 11.94 -14.08 -14.75
C GLY A 206 11.43 -13.94 -16.19
N ARG A 207 12.34 -13.81 -17.18
CA ARG A 207 11.97 -13.84 -18.61
C ARG A 207 11.48 -15.24 -19.03
N LEU A 208 12.18 -16.30 -18.62
CA LEU A 208 11.76 -17.70 -18.81
C LEU A 208 10.41 -17.99 -18.11
N TYR A 209 10.21 -17.46 -16.91
CA TYR A 209 8.96 -17.57 -16.17
C TYR A 209 7.81 -16.87 -16.92
N ARG A 210 8.01 -15.65 -17.45
CA ARG A 210 7.00 -14.98 -18.29
C ARG A 210 6.74 -15.67 -19.63
N LEU A 211 7.70 -16.46 -20.13
CA LEU A 211 7.50 -17.30 -21.32
C LEU A 211 6.62 -18.53 -20.98
N CYS A 212 6.82 -19.12 -19.79
CA CYS A 212 6.15 -20.37 -19.37
C CYS A 212 4.88 -20.16 -18.53
N TYR A 213 4.65 -18.97 -17.96
CA TYR A 213 3.57 -18.67 -17.02
C TYR A 213 2.94 -17.31 -17.36
N HIS A 214 1.62 -17.19 -17.15
CA HIS A 214 0.92 -15.90 -17.15
C HIS A 214 1.30 -15.08 -15.90
N ALA A 215 0.81 -13.83 -15.80
CA ALA A 215 0.73 -13.12 -14.52
C ALA A 215 0.04 -14.02 -13.47
N PRO A 216 0.24 -13.80 -12.15
CA PRO A 216 -0.40 -14.62 -11.12
C PRO A 216 -1.91 -14.73 -11.42
N HIS A 217 -2.42 -15.95 -11.45
CA HIS A 217 -3.82 -16.21 -11.78
C HIS A 217 -4.59 -16.32 -10.48
N TRP A 218 -5.44 -15.34 -10.25
CA TRP A 218 -6.26 -15.25 -9.05
C TRP A 218 -7.41 -16.24 -9.08
N ARG A 219 -7.76 -16.74 -7.89
CA ARG A 219 -8.89 -17.64 -7.70
C ARG A 219 -9.76 -17.05 -6.62
N THR A 220 -11.03 -16.82 -6.95
CA THR A 220 -12.07 -16.51 -5.98
C THR A 220 -12.56 -17.81 -5.36
N GLY A 221 -12.43 -17.91 -4.05
CA GLY A 221 -12.91 -19.01 -3.22
C GLY A 221 -14.22 -18.64 -2.55
N TRP A 222 -15.12 -19.60 -2.40
CA TRP A 222 -16.37 -19.41 -1.68
C TRP A 222 -16.77 -20.66 -0.89
N ARG A 223 -17.53 -20.46 0.19
CA ARG A 223 -18.18 -21.53 0.94
C ARG A 223 -19.49 -21.05 1.55
N PHE A 224 -20.45 -21.95 1.72
CA PHE A 224 -21.62 -21.66 2.54
C PHE A 224 -21.21 -21.62 4.02
N LEU A 225 -21.64 -20.57 4.73
CA LEU A 225 -21.42 -20.44 6.15
C LEU A 225 -22.35 -21.40 6.92
N ARG A 226 -21.78 -22.52 7.36
CA ARG A 226 -22.40 -23.51 8.24
C ARG A 226 -21.55 -23.66 9.50
N GLY A 227 -21.47 -22.59 10.29
CA GLY A 227 -20.58 -22.47 11.45
C GLY A 227 -19.85 -21.13 11.47
N PRO A 228 -18.73 -21.02 12.20
CA PRO A 228 -17.97 -19.78 12.31
C PRO A 228 -17.34 -19.40 10.96
N ASP A 229 -17.36 -18.10 10.68
CA ASP A 229 -16.64 -17.51 9.56
C ASP A 229 -15.13 -17.43 9.87
N LEU A 230 -14.32 -16.98 8.92
CA LEU A 230 -12.87 -16.89 9.03
C LEU A 230 -12.43 -15.84 10.05
N ILE A 231 -13.27 -14.83 10.30
CA ILE A 231 -13.02 -13.80 11.32
C ILE A 231 -13.13 -14.44 12.71
N ASP A 232 -14.20 -15.18 12.97
CA ASP A 232 -14.42 -15.88 14.23
C ASP A 232 -13.41 -17.03 14.44
N LEU A 233 -13.00 -17.71 13.36
CA LEU A 233 -11.99 -18.77 13.43
C LEU A 233 -10.58 -18.25 13.70
N GLY A 234 -10.24 -17.06 13.22
CA GLY A 234 -8.89 -16.49 13.32
C GLY A 234 -7.80 -17.29 12.58
N ARG A 235 -8.18 -18.26 11.74
CA ARG A 235 -7.28 -19.12 10.95
C ARG A 235 -7.97 -19.63 9.69
N HIS A 236 -7.19 -20.05 8.70
CA HIS A 236 -7.74 -20.66 7.50
C HIS A 236 -8.29 -22.06 7.82
N PRO A 237 -9.56 -22.37 7.48
CA PRO A 237 -10.14 -23.69 7.74
C PRO A 237 -9.49 -24.77 6.87
N GLU A 238 -9.55 -26.03 7.32
CA GLU A 238 -8.93 -27.17 6.62
C GLU A 238 -9.58 -27.49 5.26
N GLY A 239 -10.82 -27.05 5.04
CA GLY A 239 -11.56 -27.33 3.81
C GLY A 239 -12.87 -26.57 3.71
N GLY A 240 -13.72 -26.99 2.77
CA GLY A 240 -15.03 -26.39 2.51
C GLY A 240 -15.02 -25.29 1.45
N TRP A 241 -13.85 -24.90 0.94
CA TRP A 241 -13.71 -23.93 -0.13
C TRP A 241 -13.97 -24.58 -1.50
N GLN A 242 -14.82 -23.92 -2.26
CA GLN A 242 -15.00 -24.13 -3.70
C GLN A 242 -14.39 -22.96 -4.45
N VAL A 243 -13.97 -23.17 -5.69
CA VAL A 243 -13.44 -22.11 -6.55
C VAL A 243 -14.52 -21.66 -7.50
N LEU A 244 -14.69 -20.34 -7.65
CA LEU A 244 -15.52 -19.77 -8.70
C LEU A 244 -14.88 -20.11 -10.06
N PRO A 245 -15.56 -20.86 -10.94
CA PRO A 245 -14.95 -21.32 -12.18
C PRO A 245 -14.67 -20.18 -13.15
N ASP A 246 -13.54 -20.26 -13.85
CA ASP A 246 -13.18 -19.39 -14.97
C ASP A 246 -12.92 -20.19 -16.25
N ASP A 247 -12.71 -19.48 -17.37
CA ASP A 247 -12.44 -20.06 -18.69
C ASP A 247 -10.93 -20.10 -19.04
N GLY A 248 -10.05 -19.83 -18.07
CA GLY A 248 -8.60 -19.72 -18.25
C GLY A 248 -8.13 -18.51 -19.07
N ARG A 249 -9.05 -17.69 -19.59
CA ARG A 249 -8.75 -16.45 -20.35
C ARG A 249 -8.89 -15.19 -19.49
N ARG A 250 -9.41 -15.35 -18.28
CA ARG A 250 -9.57 -14.32 -17.26
C ARG A 250 -9.38 -14.92 -15.87
N PHE A 251 -9.22 -14.07 -14.88
CA PHE A 251 -9.35 -14.45 -13.47
C PHE A 251 -10.40 -13.60 -12.78
N TYR A 252 -10.87 -14.09 -11.63
CA TYR A 252 -11.74 -13.36 -10.71
C TYR A 252 -11.06 -13.17 -9.36
N ALA A 253 -11.10 -11.95 -8.85
CA ALA A 253 -10.53 -11.52 -7.56
C ALA A 253 -11.51 -10.61 -6.81
N ASP A 254 -11.16 -10.24 -5.58
CA ASP A 254 -11.91 -9.31 -4.73
C ASP A 254 -13.41 -9.60 -4.63
N PRO A 255 -13.82 -10.77 -4.11
CA PRO A 255 -15.22 -11.12 -4.02
C PRO A 255 -15.95 -10.32 -2.94
N PHE A 256 -17.06 -9.68 -3.33
CA PHE A 256 -18.00 -8.99 -2.45
C PHE A 256 -19.41 -9.58 -2.57
N PRO A 257 -19.79 -10.52 -1.69
CA PRO A 257 -21.17 -10.99 -1.58
C PRO A 257 -22.11 -9.88 -1.06
N LEU A 258 -23.30 -9.77 -1.66
CA LEU A 258 -24.38 -8.92 -1.19
C LEU A 258 -25.73 -9.61 -1.39
N ALA A 259 -26.52 -9.67 -0.32
CA ALA A 259 -27.90 -10.14 -0.37
C ALA A 259 -28.88 -8.97 -0.49
N VAL A 260 -29.74 -9.02 -1.50
CA VAL A 260 -30.78 -8.03 -1.78
C VAL A 260 -32.08 -8.75 -2.11
N ALA A 261 -33.17 -8.42 -1.41
CA ALA A 261 -34.51 -8.98 -1.64
C ALA A 261 -34.53 -10.52 -1.76
N GLY A 262 -33.81 -11.21 -0.88
CA GLY A 262 -33.74 -12.68 -0.85
C GLY A 262 -32.83 -13.33 -1.91
N THR A 263 -32.13 -12.53 -2.73
CA THR A 263 -31.16 -13.02 -3.72
C THR A 263 -29.74 -12.58 -3.34
N THR A 264 -28.79 -13.51 -3.38
CA THR A 264 -27.37 -13.18 -3.17
C THR A 264 -26.65 -13.07 -4.51
N HIS A 265 -25.87 -12.01 -4.68
CA HIS A 265 -24.90 -11.89 -5.77
C HIS A 265 -23.50 -11.75 -5.18
N VAL A 266 -22.50 -12.25 -5.89
CA VAL A 266 -21.09 -11.97 -5.60
C VAL A 266 -20.54 -11.10 -6.73
N PHE A 267 -20.08 -9.91 -6.36
CA PHE A 267 -19.34 -9.01 -7.25
C PHE A 267 -17.86 -9.34 -7.18
N VAL A 268 -17.16 -9.27 -8.31
CA VAL A 268 -15.75 -9.61 -8.43
C VAL A 268 -15.03 -8.63 -9.36
N GLU A 269 -13.74 -8.41 -9.11
CA GLU A 269 -12.82 -7.96 -10.15
C GLU A 269 -12.73 -9.07 -11.21
N GLU A 270 -13.01 -8.76 -12.46
CA GLU A 270 -12.72 -9.62 -13.62
C GLU A 270 -11.55 -9.03 -14.40
N PHE A 271 -10.48 -9.81 -14.59
CA PHE A 271 -9.33 -9.40 -15.40
C PHE A 271 -9.22 -10.25 -16.66
N PRO A 272 -9.74 -9.80 -17.82
CA PRO A 272 -9.52 -10.46 -19.09
C PRO A 272 -8.05 -10.34 -19.52
N HIS A 273 -7.37 -11.47 -19.72
CA HIS A 273 -5.95 -11.48 -20.10
C HIS A 273 -5.68 -10.84 -21.46
N ALA A 274 -6.67 -10.83 -22.36
CA ALA A 274 -6.55 -10.26 -23.69
C ALA A 274 -6.46 -8.72 -23.67
N THR A 275 -7.17 -8.07 -22.75
CA THR A 275 -7.22 -6.60 -22.64
C THR A 275 -6.22 -6.08 -21.62
N GLY A 276 -5.90 -6.87 -20.58
CA GLY A 276 -4.96 -6.46 -19.53
C GLY A 276 -5.49 -5.35 -18.61
N LYS A 277 -6.82 -5.18 -18.55
CA LYS A 277 -7.53 -4.16 -17.75
C LYS A 277 -8.70 -4.85 -17.05
N ALA A 278 -8.82 -4.70 -15.73
CA ALA A 278 -9.96 -5.26 -15.02
C ALA A 278 -11.24 -4.43 -15.16
N ILE A 279 -12.36 -5.13 -15.05
CA ILE A 279 -13.73 -4.62 -15.00
C ILE A 279 -14.44 -5.26 -13.80
N ILE A 280 -15.65 -4.81 -13.47
CA ILE A 280 -16.46 -5.44 -12.42
C ILE A 280 -17.51 -6.35 -13.04
N SER A 281 -17.56 -7.59 -12.54
CA SER A 281 -18.54 -8.61 -12.91
C SER A 281 -19.31 -9.11 -11.70
N ALA A 282 -20.48 -9.71 -11.92
CA ALA A 282 -21.31 -10.27 -10.86
C ALA A 282 -21.89 -11.62 -11.25
N VAL A 283 -22.09 -12.49 -10.27
CA VAL A 283 -22.76 -13.78 -10.44
C VAL A 283 -23.84 -13.95 -9.36
N ARG A 284 -25.00 -14.49 -9.76
CA ARG A 284 -26.06 -14.85 -8.81
C ARG A 284 -25.72 -16.17 -8.12
N PHE A 285 -26.00 -16.27 -6.83
CA PHE A 285 -25.84 -17.49 -6.05
C PHE A 285 -27.20 -18.09 -5.69
N GLY A 286 -27.38 -19.35 -6.08
CA GLY A 286 -28.49 -20.20 -5.69
C GLY A 286 -28.14 -21.10 -4.49
N PRO A 287 -29.04 -22.04 -4.13
CA PRO A 287 -28.83 -22.96 -2.99
C PRO A 287 -27.63 -23.91 -3.19
N ASP A 288 -27.24 -24.16 -4.45
CA ASP A 288 -26.16 -25.08 -4.80
C ASP A 288 -24.85 -24.36 -5.20
N GLY A 289 -24.82 -23.03 -5.20
CA GLY A 289 -23.63 -22.23 -5.55
C GLY A 289 -23.88 -21.21 -6.68
N PRO A 290 -22.84 -20.83 -7.43
CA PRO A 290 -22.96 -19.82 -8.50
C PRO A 290 -23.80 -20.35 -9.66
N GLU A 291 -24.76 -19.55 -10.12
CA GLU A 291 -25.67 -19.89 -11.22
C GLU A 291 -25.11 -19.39 -12.56
N GLY A 292 -24.06 -20.08 -13.03
CA GLY A 292 -23.34 -19.72 -14.24
C GLY A 292 -22.09 -18.87 -13.98
N PRO A 293 -21.43 -18.36 -15.04
CA PRO A 293 -20.24 -17.53 -14.90
C PRO A 293 -20.61 -16.10 -14.46
N PRO A 294 -19.68 -15.37 -13.80
CA PRO A 294 -19.80 -13.92 -13.65
C PRO A 294 -20.04 -13.22 -14.99
N ILE A 295 -20.94 -12.23 -14.96
CA ILE A 295 -21.27 -11.38 -16.10
C ILE A 295 -20.79 -9.94 -15.84
N PRO A 296 -20.22 -9.24 -16.84
CA PRO A 296 -19.84 -7.83 -16.70
C PRO A 296 -21.03 -6.97 -16.29
N VAL A 297 -20.82 -6.11 -15.28
CA VAL A 297 -21.85 -5.18 -14.79
C VAL A 297 -21.39 -3.73 -14.78
N LEU A 298 -20.07 -3.47 -14.71
CA LEU A 298 -19.50 -2.13 -14.79
C LEU A 298 -18.13 -2.19 -15.47
N GLU A 299 -17.95 -1.38 -16.50
CA GLU A 299 -16.69 -1.20 -17.22
C GLU A 299 -16.46 0.28 -17.48
N GLU A 300 -15.22 0.72 -17.23
CA GLU A 300 -14.75 2.08 -17.50
C GLU A 300 -13.51 2.03 -18.41
N PRO A 301 -13.04 3.15 -18.98
CA PRO A 301 -11.80 3.19 -19.76
C PRO A 301 -10.53 2.81 -18.99
N TYR A 302 -10.60 2.75 -17.66
CA TYR A 302 -9.52 2.44 -16.73
C TYR A 302 -9.82 1.17 -15.92
N HIS A 303 -8.81 0.65 -15.21
CA HIS A 303 -8.90 -0.56 -14.38
C HIS A 303 -9.84 -0.34 -13.19
N LEU A 304 -10.74 -1.30 -12.95
CA LEU A 304 -11.62 -1.35 -11.78
C LEU A 304 -11.41 -2.66 -11.01
N SER A 305 -11.20 -2.58 -9.70
CA SER A 305 -11.10 -3.73 -8.78
C SER A 305 -11.84 -3.45 -7.47
N TYR A 306 -11.73 -4.34 -6.47
CA TYR A 306 -12.30 -4.15 -5.12
C TYR A 306 -13.74 -3.56 -5.11
N PRO A 307 -14.75 -4.27 -5.63
CA PRO A 307 -16.10 -3.74 -5.80
C PRO A 307 -16.86 -3.62 -4.47
N PHE A 308 -16.51 -2.63 -3.64
CA PHE A 308 -17.17 -2.40 -2.35
C PHE A 308 -18.64 -2.03 -2.56
N VAL A 309 -19.51 -3.02 -2.48
CA VAL A 309 -20.95 -2.92 -2.75
C VAL A 309 -21.76 -2.93 -1.45
N PHE A 310 -22.82 -2.13 -1.36
CA PHE A 310 -23.65 -2.03 -0.16
C PHE A 310 -25.06 -1.50 -0.47
N ALA A 311 -26.02 -1.81 0.41
CA ALA A 311 -27.37 -1.26 0.36
C ALA A 311 -27.48 -0.09 1.34
N GLN A 312 -27.99 1.05 0.88
CA GLN A 312 -28.19 2.24 1.71
C GLN A 312 -29.25 3.15 1.10
N ALA A 313 -30.08 3.80 1.94
CA ALA A 313 -31.09 4.76 1.52
C ALA A 313 -32.04 4.23 0.41
N GLY A 314 -32.43 2.96 0.50
CA GLY A 314 -33.35 2.32 -0.46
C GLY A 314 -32.75 1.99 -1.83
N ALA A 315 -31.43 2.16 -2.02
CA ALA A 315 -30.72 1.83 -3.25
C ALA A 315 -29.50 0.95 -2.98
N ILE A 316 -28.93 0.42 -4.07
CA ILE A 316 -27.67 -0.33 -4.02
C ILE A 316 -26.56 0.54 -4.62
N TRP A 317 -25.44 0.57 -3.93
CA TRP A 317 -24.29 1.43 -4.19
C TRP A 317 -23.02 0.60 -4.34
N MET A 318 -22.06 1.14 -5.09
CA MET A 318 -20.73 0.55 -5.26
C MET A 318 -19.66 1.64 -5.25
N VAL A 319 -18.56 1.36 -4.56
CA VAL A 319 -17.31 2.14 -4.62
C VAL A 319 -16.20 1.18 -5.07
N PRO A 320 -15.93 1.06 -6.38
CA PRO A 320 -14.81 0.25 -6.85
C PRO A 320 -13.47 0.97 -6.60
N GLU A 321 -12.37 0.22 -6.49
CA GLU A 321 -11.04 0.82 -6.64
C GLU A 321 -10.87 1.32 -8.08
N SER A 322 -10.55 2.61 -8.22
CA SER A 322 -10.29 3.29 -9.48
C SER A 322 -8.99 4.13 -9.42
N SER A 323 -7.96 3.57 -8.77
CA SER A 323 -6.66 4.23 -8.53
C SER A 323 -6.03 4.82 -9.81
N ALA A 324 -6.21 4.14 -10.95
CA ALA A 324 -5.76 4.61 -12.28
C ALA A 324 -6.45 5.90 -12.77
N ALA A 325 -7.66 6.21 -12.28
CA ALA A 325 -8.37 7.45 -12.58
C ALA A 325 -8.01 8.60 -11.64
N GLY A 326 -7.31 8.34 -10.53
CA GLY A 326 -6.98 9.36 -9.53
C GLY A 326 -8.19 9.87 -8.76
N THR A 327 -9.24 9.06 -8.65
CA THR A 327 -10.50 9.40 -7.98
C THR A 327 -10.99 8.22 -7.15
N VAL A 328 -11.90 8.48 -6.23
CA VAL A 328 -12.76 7.46 -5.61
C VAL A 328 -14.20 7.82 -5.98
N ASP A 329 -14.88 6.92 -6.68
CA ASP A 329 -16.18 7.20 -7.28
C ASP A 329 -17.28 6.34 -6.66
N LEU A 330 -18.46 6.96 -6.50
CA LEU A 330 -19.67 6.30 -6.02
C LEU A 330 -20.61 6.04 -7.19
N TYR A 331 -21.00 4.78 -7.34
CA TYR A 331 -21.97 4.34 -8.34
C TYR A 331 -23.26 3.90 -7.68
N ARG A 332 -24.40 4.14 -8.35
CA ARG A 332 -25.72 3.66 -7.95
C ARG A 332 -26.27 2.69 -8.99
N ALA A 333 -26.83 1.57 -8.55
CA ALA A 333 -27.50 0.64 -9.44
C ALA A 333 -28.87 1.19 -9.86
N THR A 334 -29.13 1.29 -11.16
CA THR A 334 -30.47 1.56 -11.72
C THR A 334 -31.24 0.28 -12.00
N ARG A 335 -30.54 -0.84 -12.18
CA ARG A 335 -31.12 -2.17 -12.43
C ARG A 335 -30.23 -3.27 -11.86
N TYR A 336 -30.28 -3.44 -10.55
CA TYR A 336 -29.47 -4.43 -9.82
C TYR A 336 -29.59 -5.85 -10.43
N PRO A 337 -28.48 -6.60 -10.60
CA PRO A 337 -27.11 -6.33 -10.15
C PRO A 337 -26.27 -5.43 -11.08
N GLY A 338 -26.83 -4.88 -12.16
CA GLY A 338 -26.14 -3.99 -13.10
C GLY A 338 -26.74 -2.59 -13.20
N GLY A 339 -26.55 -1.96 -14.35
CA GLY A 339 -27.07 -0.61 -14.63
C GLY A 339 -26.44 0.45 -13.72
N TRP A 340 -25.15 0.33 -13.43
CA TRP A 340 -24.42 1.24 -12.57
C TRP A 340 -24.25 2.60 -13.24
N VAL A 341 -24.64 3.67 -12.53
CA VAL A 341 -24.42 5.05 -12.95
C VAL A 341 -23.54 5.74 -11.92
N LYS A 342 -22.52 6.47 -12.37
CA LYS A 342 -21.67 7.27 -11.48
C LYS A 342 -22.50 8.41 -10.90
N GLU A 343 -22.73 8.37 -9.59
CA GLU A 343 -23.53 9.36 -8.86
C GLU A 343 -22.65 10.52 -8.38
N ALA A 344 -21.44 10.23 -7.89
CA ALA A 344 -20.54 11.25 -7.36
C ALA A 344 -19.06 10.81 -7.43
N THR A 345 -18.16 11.79 -7.45
CA THR A 345 -16.74 11.60 -7.14
C THR A 345 -16.52 12.00 -5.68
N LEU A 346 -16.22 11.01 -4.84
CA LEU A 346 -16.06 11.17 -3.38
C LEU A 346 -14.70 11.80 -3.04
N LEU A 347 -13.65 11.40 -3.76
CA LEU A 347 -12.30 11.96 -3.65
C LEU A 347 -11.71 12.19 -5.05
N SER A 348 -10.92 13.23 -5.22
CA SER A 348 -10.21 13.54 -6.48
C SER A 348 -8.75 13.90 -6.22
N GLY A 349 -7.90 13.68 -7.23
CA GLY A 349 -6.47 13.95 -7.12
C GLY A 349 -5.72 12.98 -6.20
N VAL A 350 -6.27 11.77 -5.99
CA VAL A 350 -5.71 10.76 -5.08
C VAL A 350 -5.58 9.41 -5.78
N VAL A 351 -4.44 8.74 -5.61
CA VAL A 351 -4.25 7.34 -5.99
C VAL A 351 -4.56 6.49 -4.77
N ALA A 352 -5.83 6.15 -4.60
CA ALA A 352 -6.34 5.39 -3.46
C ALA A 352 -6.69 3.95 -3.87
N SER A 353 -6.25 2.98 -3.08
CA SER A 353 -6.57 1.56 -3.25
C SER A 353 -7.51 1.05 -2.16
N ASP A 354 -8.39 0.12 -2.55
CA ASP A 354 -9.36 -0.59 -1.71
C ASP A 354 -10.23 0.29 -0.79
N ALA A 355 -10.80 1.36 -1.34
CA ALA A 355 -11.66 2.28 -0.59
C ALA A 355 -12.81 1.53 0.11
N THR A 356 -12.82 1.57 1.44
CA THR A 356 -13.75 0.83 2.29
C THR A 356 -14.51 1.79 3.18
N LEU A 357 -15.85 1.75 3.13
CA LEU A 357 -16.70 2.62 3.94
C LEU A 357 -17.17 1.91 5.22
N LEU A 358 -17.29 2.70 6.29
CA LEU A 358 -17.86 2.32 7.57
C LEU A 358 -18.69 3.48 8.11
N GLU A 359 -19.92 3.21 8.53
CA GLU A 359 -20.68 4.14 9.37
C GLU A 359 -20.40 3.79 10.83
N GLN A 360 -20.01 4.80 11.62
CA GLN A 360 -19.78 4.67 13.04
C GLN A 360 -20.11 6.01 13.72
N ASP A 361 -20.91 5.94 14.78
CA ASP A 361 -21.29 7.09 15.62
C ASP A 361 -21.91 8.26 14.82
N GLY A 362 -22.75 7.94 13.83
CA GLY A 362 -23.43 8.93 12.98
C GLY A 362 -22.51 9.58 11.94
N ARG A 363 -21.33 9.02 11.71
CA ARG A 363 -20.31 9.53 10.79
C ARG A 363 -19.86 8.44 9.84
N TRP A 364 -19.69 8.80 8.58
CA TRP A 364 -19.10 7.93 7.58
C TRP A 364 -17.59 8.09 7.57
N TRP A 365 -16.88 6.97 7.59
CA TRP A 365 -15.45 6.85 7.51
C TRP A 365 -15.07 6.11 6.24
N MET A 366 -14.06 6.61 5.52
CA MET A 366 -13.46 5.94 4.38
C MET A 366 -12.03 5.56 4.72
N PHE A 367 -11.69 4.29 4.51
CA PHE A 367 -10.35 3.72 4.67
C PHE A 367 -9.79 3.38 3.30
N ALA A 368 -8.59 3.86 2.97
CA ALA A 368 -7.90 3.46 1.74
C ALA A 368 -6.39 3.56 1.94
N THR A 369 -5.61 2.76 1.21
CA THR A 369 -4.17 3.04 1.10
C THR A 369 -3.90 4.06 0.00
N VAL A 370 -2.94 4.96 0.23
CA VAL A 370 -2.63 6.04 -0.72
C VAL A 370 -1.18 5.97 -1.17
N ARG A 371 -1.00 6.01 -2.49
CA ARG A 371 0.31 6.18 -3.11
C ARG A 371 0.68 7.66 -3.23
N ASP A 372 1.95 7.98 -2.99
CA ASP A 372 2.45 9.36 -2.96
C ASP A 372 2.41 10.06 -4.32
N ALA A 373 2.52 9.31 -5.42
CA ALA A 373 2.62 9.83 -6.77
C ALA A 373 1.27 9.85 -7.50
N PRO A 374 1.09 10.74 -8.49
CA PRO A 374 -0.13 10.84 -9.26
C PRO A 374 -0.41 9.59 -10.13
N PRO A 375 -1.64 9.46 -10.66
CA PRO A 375 -1.98 8.40 -11.60
C PRO A 375 -1.01 8.35 -12.78
N GLY A 376 -0.63 7.14 -13.20
CA GLY A 376 0.28 6.93 -14.33
C GLY A 376 1.77 7.18 -14.02
N ALA A 377 2.13 7.62 -12.81
CA ALA A 377 3.54 7.75 -12.43
C ALA A 377 4.25 6.38 -12.47
N PRO A 378 5.52 6.33 -12.93
CA PRO A 378 6.24 5.08 -13.14
C PRO A 378 6.46 4.28 -11.85
N PRO A 379 6.81 2.98 -11.94
CA PRO A 379 7.28 2.19 -10.79
C PRO A 379 8.39 2.90 -10.02
N GLY A 380 8.44 2.73 -8.69
CA GLY A 380 9.43 3.44 -7.86
C GLY A 380 9.04 4.90 -7.63
N SER A 381 7.74 5.17 -7.44
CA SER A 381 7.24 6.51 -7.11
C SER A 381 6.32 6.46 -5.88
N GLY A 382 6.56 5.51 -4.99
CA GLY A 382 5.72 5.26 -3.81
C GLY A 382 4.90 3.99 -3.96
N CYS A 383 4.48 3.48 -2.81
CA CYS A 383 3.87 2.16 -2.63
C CYS A 383 2.34 2.26 -2.50
N HIS A 384 1.60 1.32 -3.11
CA HIS A 384 0.13 1.33 -3.09
C HIS A 384 -0.50 0.76 -1.81
N HIS A 385 0.29 0.14 -0.92
CA HIS A 385 -0.25 -0.78 0.09
C HIS A 385 0.29 -0.58 1.50
N ASP A 386 1.08 0.46 1.76
CA ASP A 386 1.72 0.68 3.07
C ASP A 386 1.17 1.87 3.87
N ALA A 387 0.61 2.91 3.25
CA ALA A 387 0.10 4.06 4.00
C ALA A 387 -1.44 4.10 4.03
N LEU A 388 -2.02 3.84 5.20
CA LEU A 388 -3.45 3.96 5.43
C LEU A 388 -3.83 5.41 5.66
N HIS A 389 -4.80 5.88 4.88
CA HIS A 389 -5.42 7.19 5.02
C HIS A 389 -6.90 7.02 5.35
N LEU A 390 -7.41 7.95 6.16
CA LEU A 390 -8.81 8.04 6.54
C LEU A 390 -9.43 9.35 6.07
N TRP A 391 -10.71 9.32 5.73
CA TRP A 391 -11.53 10.50 5.56
C TRP A 391 -12.83 10.31 6.33
N SER A 392 -13.48 11.40 6.68
CA SER A 392 -14.82 11.34 7.26
C SER A 392 -15.81 12.30 6.62
N ALA A 393 -17.09 11.92 6.65
CA ALA A 393 -18.20 12.66 6.06
C ALA A 393 -19.46 12.54 6.93
N PRO A 394 -20.39 13.51 6.87
CA PRO A 394 -21.70 13.39 7.50
C PRO A 394 -22.63 12.41 6.77
N ASP A 395 -22.36 12.09 5.52
CA ASP A 395 -23.16 11.19 4.66
C ASP A 395 -22.21 10.35 3.80
N PHE A 396 -22.60 9.13 3.42
CA PHE A 396 -21.77 8.24 2.59
C PHE A 396 -21.43 8.83 1.21
N ARG A 397 -22.24 9.79 0.73
CA ARG A 397 -22.02 10.55 -0.51
C ARG A 397 -21.03 11.71 -0.34
N GLY A 398 -20.56 11.96 0.88
CA GLY A 398 -19.64 13.05 1.21
C GLY A 398 -20.34 14.30 1.76
N PRO A 399 -19.64 15.45 1.78
CA PRO A 399 -18.24 15.61 1.38
C PRO A 399 -17.29 14.94 2.37
N TYR A 400 -16.27 14.25 1.85
CA TYR A 400 -15.23 13.61 2.66
C TYR A 400 -14.11 14.59 2.99
N THR A 401 -13.80 14.72 4.27
CA THR A 401 -12.69 15.53 4.80
C THR A 401 -11.56 14.62 5.25
N PRO A 402 -10.30 14.87 4.85
CA PRO A 402 -9.16 14.04 5.27
C PRO A 402 -8.95 14.11 6.79
N HIS A 403 -8.61 12.97 7.38
CA HIS A 403 -8.26 12.91 8.79
C HIS A 403 -6.95 13.68 9.06
N PRO A 404 -6.87 14.50 10.14
CA PRO A 404 -5.71 15.36 10.40
C PRO A 404 -4.41 14.59 10.66
N ALA A 405 -4.51 13.32 11.10
CA ALA A 405 -3.37 12.45 11.31
C ALA A 405 -2.95 11.63 10.08
N ASN A 406 -3.46 11.90 8.88
CA ASN A 406 -3.11 11.12 7.67
C ASN A 406 -1.63 11.25 7.23
N PRO A 407 -0.95 10.15 6.84
CA PRO A 407 -1.38 8.76 6.98
C PRO A 407 -1.45 8.35 8.45
N VAL A 408 -2.56 7.73 8.85
CA VAL A 408 -2.77 7.30 10.25
C VAL A 408 -1.90 6.11 10.65
N LEU A 409 -1.36 5.41 9.66
CA LEU A 409 -0.50 4.25 9.83
C LEU A 409 0.32 4.04 8.55
N VAL A 410 1.61 3.73 8.69
CA VAL A 410 2.47 3.30 7.59
C VAL A 410 3.06 1.93 7.92
N ASP A 411 2.47 0.87 7.38
CA ASP A 411 2.98 -0.51 7.49
C ASP A 411 2.30 -1.44 6.47
N PRO A 412 3.04 -2.06 5.52
CA PRO A 412 2.49 -2.93 4.50
C PRO A 412 1.84 -4.22 5.03
N SER A 413 2.06 -4.59 6.29
CA SER A 413 1.40 -5.78 6.89
C SER A 413 0.00 -5.51 7.43
N VAL A 414 -0.34 -4.23 7.61
CA VAL A 414 -1.53 -3.82 8.37
C VAL A 414 -2.19 -2.53 7.85
N ALA A 415 -1.80 -1.99 6.69
CA ALA A 415 -2.42 -0.78 6.13
C ALA A 415 -3.56 -1.09 5.15
N ARG A 416 -3.31 -1.88 4.10
CA ARG A 416 -4.22 -2.08 2.96
C ARG A 416 -5.51 -2.85 3.32
N PRO A 417 -6.72 -2.28 3.13
CA PRO A 417 -7.97 -2.99 3.36
C PRO A 417 -8.08 -4.31 2.59
N ALA A 418 -8.77 -5.30 3.17
CA ALA A 418 -8.97 -6.62 2.55
C ALA A 418 -10.44 -7.07 2.56
N GLY A 419 -11.37 -6.12 2.54
CA GLY A 419 -12.80 -6.38 2.60
C GLY A 419 -13.52 -5.51 3.65
N ARG A 420 -14.77 -5.87 3.91
CA ARG A 420 -15.67 -5.14 4.80
C ARG A 420 -15.20 -5.17 6.25
N ILE A 421 -15.24 -4.02 6.92
CA ILE A 421 -15.12 -3.93 8.38
C ILE A 421 -16.42 -4.47 9.01
N VAL A 422 -16.31 -5.39 9.95
CA VAL A 422 -17.47 -6.04 10.59
C VAL A 422 -17.50 -5.78 12.09
N ALA A 423 -18.69 -5.69 12.66
CA ALA A 423 -18.88 -5.69 14.11
C ALA A 423 -18.94 -7.14 14.63
N ARG A 424 -18.16 -7.45 15.68
CA ARG A 424 -18.14 -8.74 16.41
C ARG A 424 -17.98 -8.44 17.89
N ASP A 425 -18.90 -8.93 18.72
CA ASP A 425 -18.85 -8.79 20.19
C ASP A 425 -18.58 -7.36 20.68
N GLY A 426 -19.20 -6.37 20.03
CA GLY A 426 -19.04 -4.94 20.36
C GLY A 426 -17.73 -4.30 19.88
N ALA A 427 -16.89 -5.04 19.15
CA ALA A 427 -15.66 -4.55 18.54
C ALA A 427 -15.77 -4.51 17.01
N LEU A 428 -15.06 -3.56 16.39
CA LEU A 428 -14.94 -3.48 14.94
C LEU A 428 -13.68 -4.22 14.49
N ILE A 429 -13.85 -5.20 13.62
CA ILE A 429 -12.77 -6.00 13.05
C ILE A 429 -12.59 -5.64 11.58
N ARG A 430 -11.40 -5.18 11.24
CA ARG A 430 -10.97 -4.85 9.89
C ARG A 430 -10.14 -6.01 9.32
N PRO A 431 -10.58 -6.65 8.23
CA PRO A 431 -9.71 -7.47 7.40
C PRO A 431 -8.67 -6.59 6.72
N VAL A 432 -7.42 -7.04 6.73
CA VAL A 432 -6.28 -6.29 6.20
C VAL A 432 -5.38 -7.21 5.38
N GLN A 433 -4.80 -6.70 4.31
CA GLN A 433 -3.83 -7.44 3.52
C GLN A 433 -2.47 -7.35 4.18
N ASP A 434 -1.84 -8.49 4.41
CA ASP A 434 -0.42 -8.53 4.71
C ASP A 434 0.40 -8.59 3.42
N CYS A 435 0.86 -7.41 3.01
CA CYS A 435 1.73 -7.20 1.87
C CYS A 435 3.22 -7.11 2.27
N ALA A 436 3.58 -7.33 3.54
CA ALA A 436 4.93 -7.15 4.05
C ALA A 436 5.94 -8.17 3.52
N HIS A 437 5.52 -9.23 2.84
CA HIS A 437 6.43 -10.17 2.16
C HIS A 437 5.97 -10.52 0.74
N GLY A 438 5.26 -9.59 0.09
CA GLY A 438 4.68 -9.75 -1.23
C GLY A 438 3.19 -9.46 -1.22
N TYR A 439 2.69 -8.95 -2.34
CA TYR A 439 1.29 -8.55 -2.51
C TYR A 439 0.29 -9.66 -2.12
N GLY A 440 -0.64 -9.35 -1.22
CA GLY A 440 -1.73 -10.25 -0.80
C GLY A 440 -1.25 -11.59 -0.23
N ARG A 441 -0.11 -11.64 0.48
CA ARG A 441 0.49 -12.91 0.92
C ARG A 441 -0.37 -13.62 1.96
N ALA A 442 -1.02 -12.87 2.83
CA ALA A 442 -1.85 -13.35 3.91
C ALA A 442 -2.89 -12.28 4.28
N LEU A 443 -3.87 -12.66 5.09
CA LEU A 443 -4.79 -11.73 5.74
C LEU A 443 -4.35 -11.48 7.18
N SER A 444 -4.51 -10.26 7.66
CA SER A 444 -4.46 -9.92 9.07
C SER A 444 -5.84 -9.47 9.52
N LEU A 445 -6.25 -9.87 10.73
CA LEU A 445 -7.47 -9.36 11.36
C LEU A 445 -7.07 -8.32 12.40
N ALA A 446 -7.52 -7.08 12.23
CA ALA A 446 -7.20 -5.98 13.14
C ALA A 446 -8.46 -5.47 13.84
N ARG A 447 -8.46 -5.44 15.17
CA ARG A 447 -9.48 -4.73 15.94
C ARG A 447 -9.20 -3.24 15.90
N ILE A 448 -10.19 -2.43 15.56
CA ILE A 448 -10.10 -0.97 15.68
C ILE A 448 -10.31 -0.63 17.16
N ASP A 449 -9.25 -0.10 17.79
CA ASP A 449 -9.27 0.30 19.22
C ASP A 449 -9.72 1.76 19.39
N ARG A 450 -9.48 2.59 18.37
CA ARG A 450 -9.86 4.01 18.33
C ARG A 450 -10.17 4.43 16.90
N LEU A 451 -11.29 5.13 16.71
CA LEU A 451 -11.64 5.81 15.47
C LEU A 451 -12.47 7.05 15.80
N ASP A 452 -11.83 8.22 15.79
CA ASP A 452 -12.45 9.51 16.10
C ASP A 452 -11.72 10.63 15.34
N PRO A 453 -12.20 11.89 15.35
CA PRO A 453 -11.57 12.98 14.61
C PRO A 453 -10.12 13.30 14.99
N ASP A 454 -9.65 12.80 16.13
CA ASP A 454 -8.35 13.11 16.71
C ASP A 454 -7.37 11.94 16.59
N GLY A 455 -7.80 10.74 16.20
CA GLY A 455 -6.91 9.60 16.12
C GLY A 455 -7.53 8.29 15.63
N PHE A 456 -6.61 7.41 15.22
CA PHE A 456 -6.90 6.03 14.85
C PHE A 456 -5.89 5.10 15.53
N ALA A 457 -6.37 3.98 16.04
CA ALA A 457 -5.52 2.92 16.59
C ALA A 457 -6.13 1.55 16.31
N GLN A 458 -5.28 0.54 16.11
CA GLN A 458 -5.71 -0.83 15.90
C GLN A 458 -4.74 -1.84 16.52
N THR A 459 -5.29 -2.98 16.94
CA THR A 459 -4.55 -4.14 17.46
C THR A 459 -4.75 -5.33 16.52
N VAL A 460 -3.65 -5.92 16.04
CA VAL A 460 -3.71 -7.15 15.24
C VAL A 460 -4.07 -8.32 16.15
N LEU A 461 -5.18 -9.00 15.85
CA LEU A 461 -5.66 -10.16 16.58
C LEU A 461 -5.05 -11.45 16.06
N SER A 462 -4.97 -11.59 14.74
CA SER A 462 -4.44 -12.79 14.10
C SER A 462 -3.93 -12.49 12.70
N ARG A 463 -3.10 -13.42 12.21
CA ARG A 463 -2.61 -13.46 10.84
C ARG A 463 -2.93 -14.82 10.25
N ILE A 464 -3.56 -14.81 9.08
CA ILE A 464 -4.16 -15.96 8.43
C ILE A 464 -3.44 -16.20 7.11
N GLU A 465 -2.72 -17.31 7.06
CA GLU A 465 -2.06 -17.79 5.85
C GLU A 465 -2.95 -18.73 5.05
N PRO A 466 -2.74 -18.85 3.73
CA PRO A 466 -3.43 -19.85 2.92
C PRO A 466 -3.17 -21.27 3.47
N GLY A 467 -4.24 -22.02 3.71
CA GLY A 467 -4.15 -23.42 4.14
C GLY A 467 -3.80 -24.37 2.99
N PRO A 468 -3.37 -25.62 3.28
CA PRO A 468 -2.94 -26.58 2.27
C PRO A 468 -4.04 -26.99 1.27
N ALA A 469 -5.32 -26.88 1.67
CA ALA A 469 -6.47 -27.18 0.82
C ALA A 469 -6.86 -26.00 -0.08
N TRP A 470 -6.28 -24.82 0.10
CA TRP A 470 -6.52 -23.67 -0.75
C TRP A 470 -5.68 -23.77 -2.04
N PRO A 471 -6.28 -23.72 -3.24
CA PRO A 471 -5.54 -23.79 -4.50
C PRO A 471 -4.71 -22.52 -4.81
N GLY A 472 -4.88 -21.45 -4.03
CA GLY A 472 -4.03 -20.26 -4.08
C GLY A 472 -2.85 -20.34 -3.11
N SER A 473 -1.86 -19.49 -3.33
CA SER A 473 -0.66 -19.34 -2.49
C SER A 473 -0.64 -18.04 -1.67
N ALA A 474 -1.77 -17.34 -1.67
CA ALA A 474 -1.99 -16.01 -1.14
C ALA A 474 -3.44 -15.89 -0.65
N LEU A 475 -3.72 -14.89 0.19
CA LEU A 475 -5.06 -14.47 0.61
C LEU A 475 -5.13 -12.93 0.55
N HIS A 476 -6.02 -12.39 -0.28
CA HIS A 476 -6.04 -10.96 -0.62
C HIS A 476 -7.30 -10.24 -0.13
N THR A 477 -8.47 -10.84 -0.26
CA THR A 477 -9.76 -10.28 0.16
C THR A 477 -10.53 -11.31 0.99
N LEU A 478 -11.34 -10.83 1.93
CA LEU A 478 -12.25 -11.58 2.79
C LEU A 478 -13.57 -10.82 2.92
N ASN A 479 -14.66 -11.44 2.54
CA ASN A 479 -16.00 -10.90 2.78
C ASN A 479 -17.01 -12.02 3.04
N ALA A 480 -18.06 -11.69 3.78
CA ALA A 480 -19.21 -12.56 3.96
C ALA A 480 -20.52 -11.79 3.75
N GLY A 481 -21.53 -12.48 3.23
CA GLY A 481 -22.84 -11.90 2.94
C GLY A 481 -23.80 -12.95 2.38
N GLY A 482 -25.09 -12.85 2.72
CA GLY A 482 -26.11 -13.75 2.17
C GLY A 482 -25.89 -15.24 2.46
N GLY A 483 -25.29 -15.57 3.61
CA GLY A 483 -24.98 -16.94 4.02
C GLY A 483 -23.74 -17.56 3.35
N ILE A 484 -22.97 -16.75 2.60
CA ILE A 484 -21.74 -17.18 1.92
C ILE A 484 -20.58 -16.38 2.46
N GLU A 485 -19.43 -17.02 2.54
CA GLU A 485 -18.14 -16.39 2.77
C GLU A 485 -17.26 -16.58 1.53
N CYS A 486 -16.52 -15.54 1.18
CA CYS A 486 -15.63 -15.51 0.05
C CYS A 486 -14.23 -15.03 0.46
N ILE A 487 -13.23 -15.64 -0.18
CA ILE A 487 -11.84 -15.22 -0.16
C ILE A 487 -11.31 -15.18 -1.59
N ASP A 488 -10.12 -14.64 -1.80
CA ASP A 488 -9.38 -14.88 -3.04
C ASP A 488 -7.88 -15.00 -2.78
N GLY A 489 -7.16 -15.47 -3.80
CA GLY A 489 -5.74 -15.78 -3.67
C GLY A 489 -5.08 -16.08 -4.99
N SER A 490 -3.84 -15.61 -5.16
CA SER A 490 -3.08 -15.81 -6.38
C SER A 490 -2.38 -17.17 -6.40
N GLY A 491 -2.36 -17.81 -7.57
CA GLY A 491 -1.58 -19.03 -7.83
C GLY A 491 -0.79 -18.95 -9.13
N ARG A 492 0.15 -19.88 -9.34
CA ARG A 492 0.90 -19.97 -10.60
C ARG A 492 -0.03 -20.44 -11.73
N ALA A 493 -0.09 -19.71 -12.85
CA ALA A 493 -0.76 -20.17 -14.08
C ALA A 493 0.24 -20.49 -15.17
N SER A 494 0.39 -21.78 -15.48
CA SER A 494 1.27 -22.26 -16.56
C SER A 494 0.61 -22.08 -17.93
N ARG A 495 1.33 -21.42 -18.86
CA ARG A 495 0.96 -21.33 -20.29
C ARG A 495 1.02 -22.67 -21.01
N LEU A 496 1.74 -23.64 -20.45
CA LEU A 496 1.96 -24.94 -21.07
C LEU A 496 0.75 -25.88 -20.88
N LYS A 497 0.02 -25.79 -19.75
CA LYS A 497 -1.17 -26.63 -19.52
C LYS A 497 -2.33 -26.31 -20.47
N ALA A 498 -2.50 -25.04 -20.85
CA ALA A 498 -3.56 -24.63 -21.78
C ALA A 498 -3.36 -25.15 -23.23
N ARG A 499 -2.12 -25.47 -23.63
CA ARG A 499 -1.82 -26.00 -24.98
C ARG A 499 -2.07 -27.51 -25.14
N PHE A 500 -2.20 -28.25 -24.03
CA PHE A 500 -2.46 -29.70 -24.05
C PHE A 500 -3.91 -30.05 -23.66
N ALA A 501 -4.74 -29.05 -23.41
CA ALA A 501 -6.17 -29.19 -23.07
C ALA A 501 -7.10 -28.59 -24.14
N ALA A 502 -6.54 -28.20 -25.31
CA ALA A 502 -7.27 -27.67 -26.46
C ALA A 502 -7.38 -28.72 -27.56
#